data_AF-A0A090VRJ3-F1
#
_entry.id   AF-A0A090VRJ3-F1
#
_cell.length_a   1.000
_cell.length_b   1.000
_cell.length_c   1.000
_cell.angle_alpha   90.00
_cell.angle_beta   90.00
_cell.angle_gamma   90.00
#
_symmetry.space_group_name_H-M   'P 1'
#
loop_
_entity.id
_entity.type
_entity.pdbx_description
1 polymer ?
#
loop_
_entity_poly.entity_id
_entity_poly.type
_entity_poly.pdbx_seq_one_letter_code
_entity_poly.pdbx_strand_id
1 'polypeptide(L)'
;MKNYIYPVLTICFLILWSSCRKDFEFSPSTGNLAFSKDTVYLDTIFTNIGSSTYNLKVYNNSDDDILIPTLKLGLGDASQYRLSVDGLTGKTFENIELLANDSLFIFVETTVDINNFPNPNGEYLYTDQIEFDSGNNLQEVQLVTLVKDAIFIYPDRDNTTKIIETLTLNIDGDLVETDLQGRELLPEELTFTNEKPYVIYGFAGVPTGETLTIEAGARLHFHENSGIIVQSGASINVNGAFSPDQETLENEVIFEGDRLEPNFSERPGQWGTIWLLDGSVNNTFSYATIKNAVVGILSDGNATADKLTISNSQIYNSASLVF
;
A
#
# COMPACT_ATOMS: atom_id res chain seq x y z
N MET A 1 -8.37 48.72 64.21
CA MET A 1 -8.55 47.41 63.54
C MET A 1 -8.44 47.45 62.01
N LYS A 2 -8.04 48.57 61.38
CA LYS A 2 -7.99 48.70 59.91
C LYS A 2 -6.61 48.40 59.27
N ASN A 3 -5.56 48.29 60.09
CA ASN A 3 -4.16 48.17 59.61
C ASN A 3 -3.64 46.73 59.52
N TYR A 4 -4.42 45.73 59.95
CA TYR A 4 -4.06 44.31 59.86
C TYR A 4 -4.72 43.59 58.67
N ILE A 5 -5.65 44.25 57.97
CA ILE A 5 -6.38 43.67 56.83
C ILE A 5 -5.47 43.51 55.62
N TYR A 6 -4.65 44.52 55.31
CA TYR A 6 -3.72 44.48 54.20
C TYR A 6 -2.65 43.38 54.31
N PRO A 7 -1.94 43.18 55.43
CA PRO A 7 -0.96 42.10 55.52
C PRO A 7 -1.59 40.70 55.49
N VAL A 8 -2.82 40.54 56.02
CA VAL A 8 -3.56 39.27 55.94
C VAL A 8 -4.00 38.95 54.51
N LEU A 9 -4.45 39.97 53.76
CA LEU A 9 -4.84 39.79 52.36
C LEU A 9 -3.63 39.42 51.48
N THR A 10 -2.48 40.05 51.72
CA THR A 10 -1.23 39.73 51.02
C THR A 10 -0.73 38.32 51.35
N ILE A 11 -0.85 37.87 52.60
CA ILE A 11 -0.52 36.50 52.99
C ILE A 11 -1.48 35.47 52.35
N CYS A 12 -2.79 35.74 52.32
CA CYS A 12 -3.74 34.87 51.62
C CYS A 12 -3.44 34.78 50.12
N PHE A 13 -3.05 35.89 49.48
CA PHE A 13 -2.68 35.89 48.06
C PHE A 13 -1.39 35.11 47.78
N LEU A 14 -0.40 35.16 48.69
CA LEU A 14 0.83 34.38 48.59
C LEU A 14 0.60 32.87 48.79
N ILE A 15 -0.35 32.48 49.65
CA ILE A 15 -0.71 31.06 49.85
C ILE A 15 -1.45 30.52 48.61
N LEU A 16 -2.26 31.34 47.94
CA LEU A 16 -2.94 30.97 46.68
C LEU A 16 -1.99 30.89 45.47
N TRP A 17 -0.77 31.42 45.56
CA TRP A 17 0.28 31.27 44.55
C TRP A 17 1.15 30.03 44.72
N SER A 18 1.01 29.30 45.84
CA SER A 18 1.57 27.95 45.96
C SER A 18 0.68 26.95 45.22
N SER A 19 0.68 27.04 43.89
CA SER A 19 0.24 25.93 43.06
C SER A 19 1.21 24.77 43.32
N CYS A 20 0.77 23.78 44.10
CA CYS A 20 1.45 22.50 44.17
C CYS A 20 1.35 21.87 42.78
N ARG A 21 2.37 22.09 41.94
CA ARG A 21 2.62 21.20 40.83
C ARG A 21 2.98 19.87 41.44
N LYS A 22 2.10 18.87 41.32
CA LYS A 22 2.54 17.49 41.45
C LYS A 22 3.53 17.29 40.31
N ASP A 23 4.79 17.05 40.64
CA ASP A 23 5.71 16.49 39.66
C ASP A 23 5.06 15.19 39.16
N PHE A 24 5.09 14.96 37.84
CA PHE A 24 4.49 13.78 37.23
C PHE A 24 5.25 12.55 37.75
N GLU A 25 4.69 11.88 38.75
CA GLU A 25 5.22 10.61 39.26
C GLU A 25 4.58 9.48 38.46
N PHE A 26 5.35 8.88 37.55
CA PHE A 26 4.88 7.74 36.78
C PHE A 26 5.07 6.44 37.55
N SER A 27 4.00 5.66 37.66
CA SER A 27 4.05 4.31 38.22
C SER A 27 4.23 3.26 37.12
N PRO A 28 5.03 2.19 37.31
CA PRO A 28 5.14 1.14 36.31
C PRO A 28 3.77 0.53 35.97
N SER A 29 3.53 0.27 34.69
CA SER A 29 2.34 -0.44 34.23
C SER A 29 2.19 -1.78 34.96
N THR A 30 0.94 -2.17 35.21
CA THR A 30 0.58 -3.39 35.93
C THR A 30 -0.20 -4.37 35.04
N GLY A 31 -0.07 -4.24 33.72
CA GLY A 31 -0.76 -5.09 32.74
C GLY A 31 -2.23 -4.74 32.54
N ASN A 32 -2.60 -3.46 32.71
CA ASN A 32 -3.99 -2.97 32.57
C ASN A 32 -4.16 -1.97 31.43
N LEU A 33 -3.25 -1.97 30.44
CA LEU A 33 -3.39 -1.16 29.23
C LEU A 33 -4.60 -1.65 28.43
N ALA A 34 -5.35 -0.72 27.85
CA ALA A 34 -6.38 -1.07 26.87
C ALA A 34 -5.89 -0.74 25.46
N PHE A 35 -6.34 -1.49 24.47
CA PHE A 35 -5.91 -1.35 23.08
C PHE A 35 -7.12 -1.05 22.19
N SER A 36 -6.94 -0.27 21.14
CA SER A 36 -8.02 -0.07 20.16
C SER A 36 -8.37 -1.35 19.40
N LYS A 37 -7.45 -2.33 19.37
CA LYS A 37 -7.57 -3.61 18.66
C LYS A 37 -6.70 -4.65 19.37
N ASP A 38 -7.15 -5.90 19.38
CA ASP A 38 -6.36 -7.05 19.84
C ASP A 38 -5.44 -7.60 18.74
N THR A 39 -5.75 -7.26 17.48
CA THR A 39 -4.95 -7.62 16.31
C THR A 39 -4.97 -6.47 15.31
N VAL A 40 -3.79 -6.09 14.84
CA VAL A 40 -3.60 -5.16 13.74
C VAL A 40 -3.35 -5.98 12.48
N TYR A 41 -4.41 -6.15 11.69
CA TYR A 41 -4.29 -6.62 10.32
C TYR A 41 -3.80 -5.48 9.44
N LEU A 42 -2.65 -5.68 8.79
CA LEU A 42 -2.20 -4.84 7.70
C LEU A 42 -2.70 -5.44 6.39
N ASP A 43 -2.69 -4.66 5.31
CA ASP A 43 -3.15 -5.12 4.01
C ASP A 43 -2.33 -6.27 3.45
N THR A 44 -2.88 -6.91 2.43
CA THR A 44 -2.09 -7.79 1.57
C THR A 44 -1.07 -6.94 0.83
N ILE A 45 0.20 -7.36 0.84
CA ILE A 45 1.28 -6.68 0.11
C ILE A 45 1.94 -7.64 -0.87
N PHE A 46 2.53 -7.08 -1.92
CA PHE A 46 3.46 -7.82 -2.76
C PHE A 46 4.86 -7.86 -2.11
N THR A 47 5.62 -8.92 -2.39
CA THR A 47 6.99 -9.08 -1.91
C THR A 47 7.84 -7.85 -2.26
N ASN A 48 8.67 -7.41 -1.31
CA ASN A 48 9.53 -6.22 -1.40
C ASN A 48 8.80 -4.86 -1.55
N ILE A 49 7.46 -4.84 -1.48
CA ILE A 49 6.68 -3.60 -1.43
C ILE A 49 6.32 -3.26 0.01
N GLY A 50 6.45 -1.98 0.38
CA GLY A 50 6.09 -1.50 1.71
C GLY A 50 4.57 -1.45 1.89
N SER A 51 4.10 -1.81 3.07
CA SER A 51 2.70 -1.61 3.45
C SER A 51 2.39 -0.13 3.67
N SER A 52 1.09 0.20 3.66
CA SER A 52 0.61 1.41 4.31
C SER A 52 0.92 1.40 5.82
N THR A 53 0.90 2.59 6.42
CA THR A 53 1.05 2.75 7.87
C THR A 53 -0.28 2.57 8.59
N TYR A 54 -0.32 1.66 9.54
CA TYR A 54 -1.47 1.37 10.40
C TYR A 54 -1.30 1.97 11.78
N ASN A 55 -2.39 2.47 12.38
CA ASN A 55 -2.35 2.94 13.76
C ASN A 55 -2.96 1.94 14.75
N LEU A 56 -2.35 1.86 15.92
CA LEU A 56 -2.84 1.23 17.14
C LEU A 56 -2.83 2.30 18.23
N LYS A 57 -3.97 2.48 18.91
CA LYS A 57 -4.02 3.30 20.13
C LYS A 57 -3.87 2.42 21.34
N VAL A 58 -3.02 2.84 22.27
CA VAL A 58 -2.86 2.25 23.59
C VAL A 58 -3.35 3.26 24.61
N TYR A 59 -4.22 2.82 25.52
CA TYR A 59 -4.94 3.66 26.45
C TYR A 59 -4.53 3.35 27.88
N ASN A 60 -4.30 4.41 28.65
CA ASN A 60 -4.30 4.36 30.10
C ASN A 60 -5.66 4.86 30.59
N ASN A 61 -6.56 3.94 30.93
CA ASN A 61 -7.88 4.28 31.46
C ASN A 61 -7.88 4.49 32.99
N SER A 62 -6.70 4.51 33.62
CA SER A 62 -6.57 4.76 35.06
C SER A 62 -6.42 6.25 35.36
N ASP A 63 -6.61 6.61 36.63
CA ASP A 63 -6.44 7.98 37.13
C ASP A 63 -4.99 8.32 37.50
N ASP A 64 -4.06 7.37 37.32
CA ASP A 64 -2.64 7.52 37.62
C ASP A 64 -1.82 7.61 36.33
N ASP A 65 -0.75 8.40 36.34
CA ASP A 65 0.23 8.44 35.26
C ASP A 65 1.05 7.13 35.28
N ILE A 66 1.20 6.49 34.11
CA ILE A 66 1.87 5.19 34.01
C ILE A 66 3.10 5.23 33.12
N LEU A 67 4.10 4.45 33.50
CA LEU A 67 5.29 4.17 32.71
C LEU A 67 5.18 2.76 32.15
N ILE A 68 5.19 2.61 30.83
CA ILE A 68 5.33 1.31 30.18
C ILE A 68 6.83 0.97 30.16
N PRO A 69 7.30 -0.01 30.95
CA PRO A 69 8.74 -0.23 31.10
C PRO A 69 9.42 -0.64 29.80
N THR A 70 8.75 -1.51 29.03
CA THR A 70 9.23 -1.97 27.72
C THR A 70 8.09 -2.07 26.73
N LEU A 71 8.35 -1.67 25.50
CA LEU A 71 7.47 -1.86 24.34
C LEU A 71 8.34 -2.33 23.19
N LYS A 72 8.09 -3.51 22.63
CA LYS A 72 8.94 -4.08 21.58
C LYS A 72 8.19 -5.00 20.64
N LEU A 73 8.81 -5.29 19.50
CA LEU A 73 8.40 -6.40 18.63
C LEU A 73 8.89 -7.73 19.22
N GLY A 74 8.04 -8.75 19.22
CA GLY A 74 8.36 -10.07 19.79
C GLY A 74 9.53 -10.75 19.09
N LEU A 75 9.62 -10.62 17.77
CA LEU A 75 10.77 -11.08 16.99
C LEU A 75 12.00 -10.14 17.08
N GLY A 76 11.89 -9.00 17.76
CA GLY A 76 12.96 -8.02 17.93
C GLY A 76 13.55 -7.57 16.58
N ASP A 77 14.88 -7.61 16.47
CA ASP A 77 15.58 -7.18 15.25
C ASP A 77 15.26 -8.03 14.01
N ALA A 78 14.85 -9.29 14.20
CA ALA A 78 14.46 -10.16 13.10
C ALA A 78 13.08 -9.80 12.50
N SER A 79 12.27 -9.01 13.22
CA SER A 79 10.97 -8.56 12.74
C SER A 79 11.11 -7.72 11.47
N GLN A 80 10.24 -7.95 10.49
CA GLN A 80 10.09 -7.10 9.30
C GLN A 80 9.07 -5.98 9.55
N TYR A 81 8.41 -5.96 10.72
CA TYR A 81 7.64 -4.80 11.16
C TYR A 81 8.56 -3.68 11.65
N ARG A 82 8.08 -2.45 11.48
CA ARG A 82 8.69 -1.24 12.02
C ARG A 82 7.61 -0.48 12.77
N LEU A 83 7.97 0.01 13.95
CA LEU A 83 7.08 0.79 14.81
C LEU A 83 7.56 2.23 14.85
N SER A 84 6.60 3.16 14.90
CA SER A 84 6.83 4.52 15.37
C SER A 84 5.92 4.78 16.57
N VAL A 85 6.52 4.97 17.75
CA VAL A 85 5.84 5.18 19.02
C VAL A 85 6.07 6.63 19.43
N ASP A 86 5.00 7.41 19.47
CA ASP A 86 5.06 8.85 19.79
C ASP A 86 6.12 9.63 18.98
N GLY A 87 6.25 9.29 17.70
CA GLY A 87 7.20 9.92 16.77
C GLY A 87 8.63 9.36 16.80
N LEU A 88 8.95 8.44 17.72
CA LEU A 88 10.22 7.73 17.74
C LEU A 88 10.10 6.42 16.95
N THR A 89 10.98 6.20 15.99
CA THR A 89 11.00 4.96 15.19
C THR A 89 11.97 3.94 15.75
N GLY A 90 11.55 2.69 15.83
CA GLY A 90 12.33 1.60 16.41
C GLY A 90 11.57 0.28 16.44
N LYS A 91 12.23 -0.73 17.01
CA LYS A 91 11.63 -2.06 17.28
C LYS A 91 11.53 -2.38 18.77
N THR A 92 12.22 -1.60 19.59
CA THR A 92 12.26 -1.70 21.04
C THR A 92 12.32 -0.29 21.61
N PHE A 93 11.52 -0.05 22.63
CA PHE A 93 11.36 1.21 23.32
C PHE A 93 11.29 0.94 24.82
N GLU A 94 11.83 1.86 25.60
CA GLU A 94 11.89 1.73 27.05
C GLU A 94 11.29 2.97 27.71
N ASN A 95 10.67 2.78 28.87
CA ASN A 95 10.18 3.85 29.72
C ASN A 95 9.24 4.82 28.98
N ILE A 96 8.23 4.28 28.30
CA ILE A 96 7.23 5.10 27.59
C ILE A 96 6.23 5.65 28.60
N GLU A 97 6.22 6.97 28.75
CA GLU A 97 5.32 7.71 29.62
C GLU A 97 3.92 7.82 28.99
N LEU A 98 2.88 7.51 29.77
CA LEU A 98 1.49 7.63 29.35
C LEU A 98 0.65 8.21 30.49
N LEU A 99 0.10 9.40 30.26
CA LEU A 99 -0.66 10.14 31.28
C LEU A 99 -1.97 9.44 31.66
N ALA A 100 -2.48 9.77 32.84
CA ALA A 100 -3.80 9.34 33.30
C ALA A 100 -4.91 9.72 32.32
N ASN A 101 -5.81 8.78 32.03
CA ASN A 101 -6.93 8.94 31.09
C ASN A 101 -6.53 9.40 29.68
N ASP A 102 -5.29 9.10 29.26
CA ASP A 102 -4.74 9.47 27.96
C ASP A 102 -4.43 8.25 27.08
N SER A 103 -4.03 8.51 25.84
CA SER A 103 -3.68 7.50 24.85
C SER A 103 -2.42 7.87 24.08
N LEU A 104 -1.61 6.88 23.74
CA LEU A 104 -0.52 7.01 22.79
C LEU A 104 -0.89 6.37 21.45
N PHE A 105 -0.29 6.89 20.38
CA PHE A 105 -0.36 6.28 19.06
C PHE A 105 0.90 5.47 18.78
N ILE A 106 0.69 4.27 18.25
CA ILE A 106 1.73 3.45 17.62
C ILE A 106 1.38 3.33 16.15
N PHE A 107 2.33 3.66 15.30
CA PHE A 107 2.26 3.44 13.87
C PHE A 107 3.04 2.19 13.50
N VAL A 108 2.47 1.34 12.66
CA VAL A 108 2.99 0.04 12.26
C VAL A 108 3.05 -0.03 10.74
N GLU A 109 4.18 -0.44 10.20
CA GLU A 109 4.36 -0.72 8.77
C GLU A 109 5.30 -1.91 8.59
N THR A 110 5.32 -2.51 7.40
CA THR A 110 6.23 -3.61 7.07
C THR A 110 6.66 -3.59 5.62
N THR A 111 7.78 -4.25 5.33
CA THR A 111 8.23 -4.58 3.98
C THR A 111 8.86 -5.96 4.09
N VAL A 112 8.36 -6.93 3.33
CA VAL A 112 8.75 -8.33 3.50
C VAL A 112 9.26 -8.89 2.17
N ASP A 113 10.45 -9.48 2.19
CA ASP A 113 10.91 -10.34 1.09
C ASP A 113 10.41 -11.76 1.33
N ILE A 114 9.47 -12.20 0.49
CA ILE A 114 8.81 -13.51 0.63
C ILE A 114 9.79 -14.67 0.48
N ASN A 115 10.93 -14.49 -0.21
CA ASN A 115 11.94 -15.54 -0.41
C ASN A 115 12.64 -15.96 0.88
N ASN A 116 12.54 -15.15 1.94
CA ASN A 116 13.05 -15.49 3.26
C ASN A 116 12.14 -16.47 4.02
N PHE A 117 10.99 -16.86 3.45
CA PHE A 117 9.96 -17.66 4.12
C PHE A 117 9.46 -18.85 3.26
N PRO A 118 8.97 -19.94 3.87
CA PRO A 118 8.35 -21.05 3.13
C PRO A 118 7.00 -20.65 2.51
N ASN A 119 6.95 -20.55 1.18
CA ASN A 119 5.82 -20.00 0.42
C ASN A 119 5.44 -20.88 -0.80
N PRO A 120 5.09 -22.17 -0.61
CA PRO A 120 4.90 -23.12 -1.72
C PRO A 120 3.79 -22.72 -2.72
N ASN A 121 2.86 -21.84 -2.32
CA ASN A 121 1.78 -21.35 -3.16
C ASN A 121 1.96 -19.88 -3.59
N GLY A 122 3.17 -19.32 -3.45
CA GLY A 122 3.44 -17.90 -3.74
C GLY A 122 2.84 -16.92 -2.73
N GLU A 123 2.40 -17.41 -1.57
CA GLU A 123 1.84 -16.59 -0.49
C GLU A 123 2.44 -16.98 0.86
N TYR A 124 2.57 -16.00 1.75
CA TYR A 124 3.03 -16.21 3.13
C TYR A 124 2.32 -15.29 4.10
N LEU A 125 1.80 -15.85 5.20
CA LEU A 125 1.23 -15.08 6.29
C LEU A 125 2.35 -14.68 7.26
N TYR A 126 2.79 -13.43 7.18
CA TYR A 126 3.78 -12.87 8.08
C TYR A 126 3.12 -12.38 9.37
N THR A 127 3.62 -12.82 10.52
CA THR A 127 3.06 -12.50 11.83
C THR A 127 4.14 -12.17 12.85
N ASP A 128 3.82 -11.27 13.76
CA ASP A 128 4.61 -10.92 14.96
C ASP A 128 3.63 -10.35 16.00
N GLN A 129 4.14 -9.88 17.14
CA GLN A 129 3.35 -9.18 18.14
C GLN A 129 4.09 -7.95 18.66
N ILE A 130 3.31 -6.94 19.08
CA ILE A 130 3.82 -5.84 19.91
C ILE A 130 3.65 -6.29 21.37
N GLU A 131 4.76 -6.47 22.06
CA GLU A 131 4.83 -6.82 23.48
C GLU A 131 4.92 -5.55 24.33
N PHE A 132 4.02 -5.43 25.31
CA PHE A 132 4.01 -4.38 26.32
C PHE A 132 4.34 -5.00 27.66
N ASP A 133 5.37 -4.47 28.32
CA ASP A 133 5.89 -4.98 29.59
C ASP A 133 6.43 -6.43 29.49
N SER A 134 6.52 -7.13 30.62
CA SER A 134 7.12 -8.46 30.72
C SER A 134 6.52 -9.28 31.88
N GLY A 135 6.75 -10.60 31.86
CA GLY A 135 6.35 -11.50 32.94
C GLY A 135 4.83 -11.51 33.15
N ASN A 136 4.38 -11.28 34.38
CA ASN A 136 2.95 -11.31 34.73
C ASN A 136 2.15 -10.10 34.21
N ASN A 137 2.84 -9.02 33.82
CA ASN A 137 2.21 -7.81 33.29
C ASN A 137 2.22 -7.76 31.76
N LEU A 138 2.78 -8.78 31.10
CA LEU A 138 2.90 -8.83 29.65
C LEU A 138 1.52 -8.76 28.99
N GLN A 139 1.34 -7.79 28.11
CA GLN A 139 0.19 -7.68 27.22
C GLN A 139 0.69 -7.64 25.78
N GLU A 140 -0.07 -8.23 24.87
CA GLU A 140 0.35 -8.39 23.48
C GLU A 140 -0.75 -7.91 22.53
N VAL A 141 -0.34 -7.28 21.44
CA VAL A 141 -1.22 -7.01 20.30
C VAL A 141 -0.62 -7.68 19.07
N GLN A 142 -1.41 -8.55 18.43
CA GLN A 142 -0.95 -9.35 17.29
C GLN A 142 -0.83 -8.47 16.03
N LEU A 143 0.18 -8.74 15.21
CA LEU A 143 0.40 -8.13 13.90
C LEU A 143 0.30 -9.22 12.83
N VAL A 144 -0.49 -8.97 11.79
CA VAL A 144 -0.73 -9.95 10.72
C VAL A 144 -0.72 -9.27 9.36
N THR A 145 0.07 -9.79 8.42
CA THR A 145 0.18 -9.31 7.03
C THR A 145 0.24 -10.50 6.07
N LEU A 146 -0.58 -10.49 5.02
CA LEU A 146 -0.44 -11.45 3.93
C LEU A 146 0.54 -10.91 2.88
N VAL A 147 1.56 -11.69 2.54
CA VAL A 147 2.56 -11.35 1.53
C VAL A 147 2.38 -12.24 0.32
N LYS A 148 2.29 -11.66 -0.87
CA LYS A 148 2.16 -12.37 -2.14
C LYS A 148 3.41 -12.18 -3.00
N ASP A 149 3.84 -13.26 -3.65
CA ASP A 149 4.85 -13.21 -4.70
C ASP A 149 4.25 -12.60 -5.98
N ALA A 150 5.08 -11.99 -6.82
CA ALA A 150 4.64 -11.29 -8.03
C ALA A 150 5.75 -11.19 -9.08
N ILE A 151 5.36 -11.00 -10.34
CA ILE A 151 6.25 -10.62 -11.44
C ILE A 151 6.24 -9.10 -11.55
N PHE A 152 7.41 -8.48 -11.48
CA PHE A 152 7.54 -7.02 -11.52
C PHE A 152 8.04 -6.55 -12.88
N ILE A 153 7.32 -5.58 -13.46
CA ILE A 153 7.72 -4.87 -14.67
C ILE A 153 7.91 -3.41 -14.29
N TYR A 154 9.15 -2.93 -14.37
CA TYR A 154 9.51 -1.57 -14.01
C TYR A 154 10.64 -1.07 -14.91
N PRO A 155 10.71 0.24 -15.17
CA PRO A 155 11.83 0.85 -15.89
C PRO A 155 13.13 0.65 -15.11
N ASP A 156 14.22 0.43 -15.83
CA ASP A 156 15.53 0.38 -15.19
C ASP A 156 15.87 1.75 -14.59
N ARG A 157 16.58 1.70 -13.47
CA ARG A 157 17.12 2.90 -12.83
C ARG A 157 18.62 2.81 -12.77
N ASP A 158 19.29 3.72 -13.47
CA ASP A 158 20.74 3.75 -13.48
C ASP A 158 21.27 4.00 -12.05
N ASN A 159 22.08 3.06 -11.57
CA ASN A 159 22.59 3.09 -10.20
C ASN A 159 23.54 4.26 -9.91
N THR A 160 24.12 4.86 -10.95
CA THR A 160 25.08 5.97 -10.86
C THR A 160 24.39 7.32 -11.03
N THR A 161 23.68 7.52 -12.13
CA THR A 161 23.05 8.79 -12.51
C THR A 161 21.68 8.98 -11.86
N LYS A 162 21.06 7.90 -11.37
CA LYS A 162 19.72 7.88 -10.76
C LYS A 162 18.59 8.20 -11.76
N ILE A 163 18.91 8.30 -13.04
CA ILE A 163 17.95 8.47 -14.14
C ILE A 163 17.14 7.18 -14.29
N ILE A 164 15.84 7.35 -14.47
CA ILE A 164 14.88 6.26 -14.70
C ILE A 164 14.66 6.17 -16.21
N GLU A 165 14.65 4.94 -16.72
CA GLU A 165 14.35 4.64 -18.12
C GLU A 165 12.97 5.19 -18.52
N THR A 166 12.92 5.77 -19.72
CA THR A 166 11.69 6.27 -20.33
C THR A 166 11.46 5.62 -21.68
N LEU A 167 10.20 5.55 -22.09
CA LEU A 167 9.82 4.98 -23.37
C LEU A 167 10.22 5.89 -24.53
N THR A 168 10.72 5.25 -25.59
CA THR A 168 10.77 5.84 -26.93
C THR A 168 9.60 5.27 -27.72
N LEU A 169 8.74 6.13 -28.27
CA LEU A 169 7.55 5.71 -28.99
C LEU A 169 7.74 5.86 -30.50
N ASN A 170 7.27 4.88 -31.27
CA ASN A 170 7.14 5.03 -32.72
C ASN A 170 5.82 5.72 -33.06
N ILE A 171 5.90 6.97 -33.53
CA ILE A 171 4.76 7.77 -33.97
C ILE A 171 4.94 8.04 -35.46
N ASP A 172 4.05 7.50 -36.30
CA ASP A 172 4.08 7.66 -37.76
C ASP A 172 5.40 7.27 -38.45
N GLY A 173 6.18 6.36 -37.85
CA GLY A 173 7.47 5.90 -38.37
C GLY A 173 8.68 6.64 -37.79
N ASP A 174 8.46 7.68 -36.98
CA ASP A 174 9.51 8.42 -36.30
C ASP A 174 9.62 7.97 -34.83
N LEU A 175 10.85 7.78 -34.36
CA LEU A 175 11.14 7.49 -32.95
C LEU A 175 11.14 8.79 -32.15
N VAL A 176 10.26 8.86 -31.16
CA VAL A 176 10.08 10.03 -30.28
C VAL A 176 10.45 9.63 -28.85
N GLU A 177 11.52 10.24 -28.32
CA GLU A 177 11.84 10.13 -26.90
C GLU A 177 10.76 10.82 -26.06
N THR A 178 10.36 10.18 -24.97
CA THR A 178 9.32 10.71 -24.07
C THR A 178 9.83 10.84 -22.64
N ASP A 179 9.08 11.59 -21.83
CA ASP A 179 9.26 11.62 -20.37
C ASP A 179 8.44 10.52 -19.66
N LEU A 180 7.80 9.62 -20.40
CA LEU A 180 7.01 8.53 -19.83
C LEU A 180 7.95 7.46 -19.28
N GLN A 181 8.05 7.39 -17.95
CA GLN A 181 8.78 6.32 -17.28
C GLN A 181 8.18 4.97 -17.64
N GLY A 182 9.01 4.05 -18.08
CA GLY A 182 8.55 2.76 -18.59
C GLY A 182 9.58 2.12 -19.49
N ARG A 183 9.29 0.90 -19.92
CA ARG A 183 10.14 0.14 -20.83
C ARG A 183 9.30 -0.75 -21.72
N GLU A 184 9.89 -1.18 -22.83
CA GLU A 184 9.29 -2.22 -23.65
C GLU A 184 9.32 -3.58 -22.92
N LEU A 185 8.27 -4.37 -23.15
CA LEU A 185 8.21 -5.76 -22.70
C LEU A 185 9.22 -6.59 -23.47
N LEU A 186 9.91 -7.48 -22.77
CA LEU A 186 10.81 -8.46 -23.37
C LEU A 186 10.00 -9.57 -24.06
N PRO A 187 10.59 -10.29 -25.03
CA PRO A 187 9.90 -11.40 -25.70
C PRO A 187 9.32 -12.46 -24.74
N GLU A 188 10.03 -12.75 -23.65
CA GLU A 188 9.59 -13.65 -22.58
C GLU A 188 8.48 -13.08 -21.67
N GLU A 189 8.19 -11.78 -21.77
CA GLU A 189 7.16 -11.06 -21.00
C GLU A 189 5.89 -10.76 -21.82
N LEU A 190 5.77 -11.30 -23.05
CA LEU A 190 4.60 -11.09 -23.92
C LEU A 190 3.42 -12.02 -23.61
N THR A 191 3.50 -12.83 -22.56
CA THR A 191 2.40 -13.69 -22.10
C THR A 191 2.20 -13.58 -20.61
N PHE A 192 1.06 -13.03 -20.20
CA PHE A 192 0.67 -12.93 -18.80
C PHE A 192 -0.30 -14.05 -18.43
N THR A 193 0.02 -14.80 -17.38
CA THR A 193 -0.76 -15.98 -16.94
C THR A 193 -1.43 -15.74 -15.59
N ASN A 194 -2.15 -16.74 -15.09
CA ASN A 194 -2.72 -16.74 -13.74
C ASN A 194 -1.79 -17.35 -12.67
N GLU A 195 -0.54 -17.70 -13.02
CA GLU A 195 0.39 -18.33 -12.07
C GLU A 195 0.88 -17.34 -11.01
N LYS A 196 1.13 -16.08 -11.41
CA LYS A 196 1.53 -15.00 -10.51
C LYS A 196 0.87 -13.69 -10.93
N PRO A 197 0.58 -12.79 -9.97
CA PRO A 197 0.18 -11.43 -10.28
C PRO A 197 1.35 -10.66 -10.93
N TYR A 198 1.02 -9.71 -11.79
CA TYR A 198 1.96 -8.79 -12.43
C TYR A 198 1.82 -7.43 -11.77
N VAL A 199 2.92 -6.84 -11.32
CA VAL A 199 2.95 -5.50 -10.71
C VAL A 199 3.77 -4.57 -11.60
N ILE A 200 3.13 -3.52 -12.12
CA ILE A 200 3.68 -2.65 -13.16
C ILE A 200 3.94 -1.26 -12.58
N TYR A 201 5.20 -0.83 -12.64
CA TYR A 201 5.63 0.54 -12.33
C TYR A 201 6.04 1.23 -13.63
N GLY A 202 5.56 2.46 -13.85
CA GLY A 202 5.69 3.11 -15.17
C GLY A 202 4.89 2.38 -16.26
N PHE A 203 5.16 2.67 -17.52
CA PHE A 203 4.44 2.09 -18.64
C PHE A 203 5.12 0.82 -19.17
N ALA A 204 4.37 -0.26 -19.26
CA ALA A 204 4.75 -1.46 -20.00
C ALA A 204 4.42 -1.25 -21.49
N GLY A 205 5.43 -1.05 -22.32
CA GLY A 205 5.29 -0.87 -23.76
C GLY A 205 5.22 -2.21 -24.48
N VAL A 206 4.15 -2.49 -25.21
CA VAL A 206 4.11 -3.59 -26.17
C VAL A 206 4.88 -3.14 -27.42
N PRO A 207 5.98 -3.82 -27.79
CA PRO A 207 6.82 -3.40 -28.92
C PRO A 207 6.07 -3.44 -30.25
N THR A 208 6.51 -2.63 -31.21
CA THR A 208 5.96 -2.60 -32.58
C THR A 208 6.00 -3.99 -33.22
N GLY A 209 4.85 -4.46 -33.73
CA GLY A 209 4.73 -5.76 -34.41
C GLY A 209 4.56 -6.96 -33.48
N GLU A 210 4.62 -6.76 -32.17
CA GLU A 210 4.44 -7.81 -31.16
C GLU A 210 3.01 -7.84 -30.60
N THR A 211 2.66 -8.92 -29.91
CA THR A 211 1.35 -9.09 -29.27
C THR A 211 1.52 -9.46 -27.80
N LEU A 212 1.00 -8.62 -26.91
CA LEU A 212 0.84 -8.97 -25.50
C LEU A 212 -0.41 -9.85 -25.36
N THR A 213 -0.23 -11.08 -24.92
CA THR A 213 -1.32 -12.03 -24.64
C THR A 213 -1.54 -12.13 -23.14
N ILE A 214 -2.77 -11.93 -22.66
CA ILE A 214 -3.12 -12.01 -21.25
C ILE A 214 -4.17 -13.10 -21.07
N GLU A 215 -3.79 -14.19 -20.43
CA GLU A 215 -4.60 -15.40 -20.26
C GLU A 215 -5.63 -15.27 -19.14
N ALA A 216 -6.66 -16.12 -19.20
CA ALA A 216 -7.74 -16.15 -18.21
C ALA A 216 -7.22 -16.27 -16.77
N GLY A 217 -7.81 -15.49 -15.86
CA GLY A 217 -7.44 -15.46 -14.44
C GLY A 217 -6.20 -14.62 -14.12
N ALA A 218 -5.53 -14.01 -15.10
CA ALA A 218 -4.41 -13.11 -14.82
C ALA A 218 -4.82 -11.92 -13.93
N ARG A 219 -3.88 -11.46 -13.09
CA ARG A 219 -4.06 -10.33 -12.17
C ARG A 219 -2.97 -9.30 -12.44
N LEU A 220 -3.35 -8.12 -12.89
CA LEU A 220 -2.45 -7.02 -13.21
C LEU A 220 -2.71 -5.86 -12.24
N HIS A 221 -1.65 -5.43 -11.59
CA HIS A 221 -1.64 -4.39 -10.57
C HIS A 221 -0.74 -3.25 -11.02
N PHE A 222 -1.28 -2.04 -10.97
CA PHE A 222 -0.64 -0.86 -11.53
C PHE A 222 -0.31 0.14 -10.44
N HIS A 223 0.94 0.60 -10.40
CA HIS A 223 1.35 1.69 -9.53
C HIS A 223 0.82 3.05 -10.00
N GLU A 224 0.94 4.09 -9.18
CA GLU A 224 0.65 5.46 -9.59
C GLU A 224 1.50 5.84 -10.83
N ASN A 225 0.88 6.54 -11.78
CA ASN A 225 1.49 6.97 -13.05
C ASN A 225 2.04 5.82 -13.93
N SER A 226 1.45 4.63 -13.81
CA SER A 226 1.77 3.46 -14.64
C SER A 226 0.67 3.12 -15.65
N GLY A 227 0.93 2.16 -16.53
CA GLY A 227 -0.06 1.67 -17.48
C GLY A 227 0.52 0.71 -18.51
N ILE A 228 -0.24 0.46 -19.57
CA ILE A 228 0.22 -0.29 -20.75
C ILE A 228 0.16 0.64 -21.95
N ILE A 229 1.19 0.63 -22.80
CA ILE A 229 1.18 1.33 -24.09
C ILE A 229 1.31 0.29 -25.20
N VAL A 230 0.33 0.24 -26.09
CA VAL A 230 0.36 -0.63 -27.28
C VAL A 230 0.75 0.22 -28.47
N GLN A 231 1.96 0.00 -28.99
CA GLN A 231 2.53 0.80 -30.06
C GLN A 231 1.92 0.51 -31.43
N SER A 232 2.27 1.33 -32.42
CA SER A 232 1.85 1.13 -33.81
C SER A 232 2.24 -0.26 -34.31
N GLY A 233 1.32 -0.95 -34.97
CA GLY A 233 1.48 -2.34 -35.44
C GLY A 233 1.49 -3.42 -34.35
N ALA A 234 1.43 -3.04 -33.07
CA ALA A 234 1.33 -3.98 -31.94
C ALA A 234 -0.13 -4.29 -31.57
N SER A 235 -0.31 -5.32 -30.74
CA SER A 235 -1.63 -5.76 -30.26
C SER A 235 -1.62 -6.11 -28.77
N ILE A 236 -2.76 -5.92 -28.10
CA ILE A 236 -3.06 -6.53 -26.79
C ILE A 236 -4.28 -7.45 -26.91
N ASN A 237 -4.15 -8.69 -26.45
CA ASN A 237 -5.20 -9.70 -26.46
C ASN A 237 -5.46 -10.21 -25.05
N VAL A 238 -6.60 -9.80 -24.49
CA VAL A 238 -7.05 -10.22 -23.16
C VAL A 238 -8.10 -11.33 -23.31
N ASN A 239 -7.71 -12.53 -22.90
CA ASN A 239 -8.41 -13.79 -23.10
C ASN A 239 -9.02 -14.29 -21.78
N GLY A 240 -9.78 -13.45 -21.09
CA GLY A 240 -10.53 -13.86 -19.90
C GLY A 240 -11.62 -14.89 -20.22
N ALA A 241 -12.18 -15.49 -19.17
CA ALA A 241 -13.33 -16.37 -19.27
C ALA A 241 -14.37 -16.09 -18.17
N PHE A 242 -15.59 -16.60 -18.37
CA PHE A 242 -16.67 -16.48 -17.40
C PHE A 242 -16.29 -17.09 -16.04
N SER A 243 -16.51 -16.34 -14.97
CA SER A 243 -16.30 -16.79 -13.60
C SER A 243 -17.64 -17.18 -12.96
N PRO A 244 -17.84 -18.44 -12.53
CA PRO A 244 -19.02 -18.81 -11.75
C PRO A 244 -19.17 -18.01 -10.46
N ASP A 245 -18.06 -17.70 -9.79
CA ASP A 245 -18.05 -16.82 -8.63
C ASP A 245 -17.85 -15.36 -9.08
N GLN A 246 -18.90 -14.56 -8.87
CA GLN A 246 -18.94 -13.15 -9.28
C GLN A 246 -18.34 -12.21 -8.22
N GLU A 247 -17.90 -12.74 -7.07
CA GLU A 247 -17.15 -11.98 -6.07
C GLU A 247 -15.64 -12.09 -6.32
N THR A 248 -15.14 -13.29 -6.65
CA THR A 248 -13.69 -13.53 -6.86
C THR A 248 -13.21 -13.32 -8.28
N LEU A 249 -14.10 -13.47 -9.28
CA LEU A 249 -13.82 -13.31 -10.70
C LEU A 249 -12.60 -14.11 -11.16
N GLU A 250 -12.46 -15.35 -10.68
CA GLU A 250 -11.28 -16.21 -10.78
C GLU A 250 -10.79 -16.48 -12.21
N ASN A 251 -11.68 -16.42 -13.20
CA ASN A 251 -11.36 -16.63 -14.61
C ASN A 251 -11.29 -15.33 -15.42
N GLU A 252 -11.77 -14.21 -14.88
CA GLU A 252 -11.61 -12.92 -15.54
C GLU A 252 -10.17 -12.42 -15.44
N VAL A 253 -9.79 -11.54 -16.35
CA VAL A 253 -8.53 -10.79 -16.24
C VAL A 253 -8.81 -9.47 -15.53
N ILE A 254 -8.14 -9.23 -14.40
CA ILE A 254 -8.36 -8.02 -13.59
C ILE A 254 -7.19 -7.05 -13.77
N PHE A 255 -7.52 -5.78 -14.04
CA PHE A 255 -6.61 -4.64 -14.08
C PHE A 255 -7.02 -3.67 -12.97
N GLU A 256 -6.19 -3.49 -11.95
CA GLU A 256 -6.48 -2.62 -10.81
C GLU A 256 -5.21 -1.97 -10.23
N GLY A 257 -5.34 -1.11 -9.22
CA GLY A 257 -4.18 -0.54 -8.54
C GLY A 257 -3.36 -1.60 -7.77
N ASP A 258 -2.08 -1.32 -7.52
CA ASP A 258 -1.23 -2.13 -6.62
C ASP A 258 -1.53 -1.92 -5.12
N ARG A 259 -2.39 -0.94 -4.84
CA ARG A 259 -2.95 -0.60 -3.53
C ARG A 259 -4.14 -1.50 -3.18
N LEU A 260 -3.84 -2.65 -2.58
CA LEU A 260 -4.81 -3.69 -2.23
C LEU A 260 -5.64 -3.40 -0.98
N GLU A 261 -5.56 -2.19 -0.44
CA GLU A 261 -6.28 -1.81 0.76
C GLU A 261 -7.79 -1.70 0.52
N PRO A 262 -8.67 -2.10 1.48
CA PRO A 262 -10.11 -2.01 1.30
C PRO A 262 -10.61 -0.61 0.94
N ASN A 263 -10.03 0.43 1.52
CA ASN A 263 -10.39 1.82 1.24
C ASN A 263 -9.96 2.30 -0.15
N PHE A 264 -9.09 1.56 -0.83
CA PHE A 264 -8.60 1.84 -2.18
C PHE A 264 -9.27 0.96 -3.24
N SER A 265 -9.87 -0.17 -2.87
CA SER A 265 -10.54 -1.10 -3.80
C SER A 265 -11.44 -0.42 -4.86
N GLU A 266 -12.18 0.62 -4.47
CA GLU A 266 -13.11 1.34 -5.35
C GLU A 266 -12.64 2.76 -5.72
N ARG A 267 -11.43 3.16 -5.31
CA ARG A 267 -10.94 4.53 -5.53
C ARG A 267 -10.53 4.73 -7.01
N PRO A 268 -11.07 5.74 -7.71
CA PRO A 268 -10.65 6.03 -9.09
C PRO A 268 -9.30 6.74 -9.15
N GLY A 269 -8.60 6.61 -10.29
CA GLY A 269 -7.39 7.36 -10.61
C GLY A 269 -6.10 6.89 -9.92
N GLN A 270 -6.03 5.62 -9.54
CA GLN A 270 -4.86 5.01 -8.90
C GLN A 270 -3.73 4.69 -9.88
N TRP A 271 -4.05 4.50 -11.16
CA TRP A 271 -3.08 4.25 -12.23
C TRP A 271 -3.51 4.93 -13.52
N GLY A 272 -2.64 5.01 -14.53
CA GLY A 272 -2.85 5.81 -15.73
C GLY A 272 -3.92 5.27 -16.66
N THR A 273 -3.53 4.41 -17.59
CA THR A 273 -4.39 3.91 -18.68
C THR A 273 -3.79 2.71 -19.41
N ILE A 274 -4.65 1.96 -20.11
CA ILE A 274 -4.23 1.12 -21.24
C ILE A 274 -4.35 1.97 -22.51
N TRP A 275 -3.22 2.41 -23.03
CA TRP A 275 -3.15 3.32 -24.17
C TRP A 275 -2.87 2.56 -25.46
N LEU A 276 -3.85 2.50 -26.34
CA LEU A 276 -3.74 1.98 -27.68
C LEU A 276 -3.35 3.13 -28.62
N LEU A 277 -2.06 3.28 -28.91
CA LEU A 277 -1.56 4.34 -29.79
C LEU A 277 -2.17 4.23 -31.19
N ASP A 278 -2.13 5.32 -31.96
CA ASP A 278 -2.52 5.27 -33.36
C ASP A 278 -1.67 4.22 -34.12
N GLY A 279 -2.33 3.51 -35.03
CA GLY A 279 -1.72 2.38 -35.75
C GLY A 279 -1.61 1.06 -34.99
N SER A 280 -1.93 0.97 -33.68
CA SER A 280 -2.12 -0.33 -33.02
C SER A 280 -3.31 -1.08 -33.65
N VAL A 281 -3.25 -2.41 -33.68
CA VAL A 281 -4.17 -3.24 -34.46
C VAL A 281 -4.70 -4.42 -33.65
N ASN A 282 -5.90 -4.91 -33.97
CA ASN A 282 -6.45 -6.16 -33.43
C ASN A 282 -6.45 -6.24 -31.90
N ASN A 283 -6.73 -5.14 -31.21
CA ASN A 283 -6.76 -5.14 -29.74
C ASN A 283 -8.07 -5.74 -29.26
N THR A 284 -7.99 -6.77 -28.42
CA THR A 284 -9.17 -7.51 -27.96
C THR A 284 -9.22 -7.60 -26.44
N PHE A 285 -10.41 -7.36 -25.89
CA PHE A 285 -10.68 -7.52 -24.46
C PHE A 285 -11.91 -8.39 -24.27
N SER A 286 -11.72 -9.63 -23.81
CA SER A 286 -12.80 -10.54 -23.43
C SER A 286 -12.74 -10.86 -21.94
N TYR A 287 -13.87 -10.74 -21.24
CA TYR A 287 -13.95 -11.01 -19.80
C TYR A 287 -12.85 -10.31 -18.99
N ALA A 288 -12.67 -9.02 -19.30
CA ALA A 288 -11.75 -8.15 -18.61
C ALA A 288 -12.51 -7.27 -17.60
N THR A 289 -11.98 -7.16 -16.39
CA THR A 289 -12.42 -6.20 -15.38
C THR A 289 -11.33 -5.15 -15.21
N ILE A 290 -11.59 -3.94 -15.70
CA ILE A 290 -10.66 -2.81 -15.65
C ILE A 290 -11.20 -1.77 -14.69
N LYS A 291 -10.49 -1.52 -13.59
CA LYS A 291 -10.94 -0.59 -12.55
C LYS A 291 -9.84 0.28 -12.00
N ASN A 292 -10.23 1.34 -11.30
CA ASN A 292 -9.36 2.27 -10.59
C ASN A 292 -8.42 3.12 -11.48
N ALA A 293 -8.52 3.06 -12.80
CA ALA A 293 -7.68 3.84 -13.71
C ALA A 293 -8.01 5.35 -13.67
N VAL A 294 -7.14 6.19 -14.22
CA VAL A 294 -7.51 7.56 -14.60
C VAL A 294 -8.40 7.48 -15.83
N VAL A 295 -7.98 6.73 -16.86
CA VAL A 295 -8.76 6.33 -18.03
C VAL A 295 -8.60 4.83 -18.21
N GLY A 296 -9.69 4.06 -18.33
CA GLY A 296 -9.58 2.59 -18.44
C GLY A 296 -8.84 2.13 -19.69
N ILE A 297 -9.35 2.52 -20.86
CA ILE A 297 -8.72 2.29 -22.17
C ILE A 297 -8.75 3.61 -22.93
N LEU A 298 -7.60 4.07 -23.41
CA LEU A 298 -7.47 5.21 -24.31
C LEU A 298 -7.11 4.71 -25.71
N SER A 299 -7.98 4.88 -26.70
CA SER A 299 -7.73 4.47 -28.08
C SER A 299 -7.56 5.67 -28.99
N ASP A 300 -6.32 5.99 -29.36
CA ASP A 300 -6.03 7.12 -30.25
C ASP A 300 -6.40 6.82 -31.71
N GLY A 301 -6.47 7.87 -32.54
CA GLY A 301 -6.78 7.74 -33.97
C GLY A 301 -8.26 7.48 -34.26
N ASN A 302 -8.59 7.22 -35.52
CA ASN A 302 -9.98 6.99 -35.92
C ASN A 302 -10.39 5.54 -35.60
N ALA A 303 -11.53 5.40 -34.91
CA ALA A 303 -12.17 4.11 -34.68
C ALA A 303 -12.53 3.44 -36.01
N THR A 304 -11.68 2.51 -36.47
CA THR A 304 -12.07 1.50 -37.46
C THR A 304 -12.59 0.28 -36.72
N ALA A 305 -13.51 -0.46 -37.34
CA ALA A 305 -14.18 -1.61 -36.70
C ALA A 305 -13.19 -2.68 -36.19
N ASP A 306 -11.96 -2.69 -36.71
CA ASP A 306 -10.95 -3.73 -36.45
C ASP A 306 -9.87 -3.30 -35.43
N LYS A 307 -9.89 -2.07 -34.90
CA LYS A 307 -8.85 -1.60 -33.98
C LYS A 307 -9.01 -2.13 -32.55
N LEU A 308 -10.21 -2.02 -32.00
CA LEU A 308 -10.53 -2.35 -30.61
C LEU A 308 -11.86 -3.08 -30.55
N THR A 309 -11.85 -4.31 -30.01
CA THR A 309 -13.05 -5.09 -29.71
C THR A 309 -13.11 -5.38 -28.21
N ILE A 310 -14.21 -5.00 -27.57
CA ILE A 310 -14.47 -5.28 -26.15
C ILE A 310 -15.73 -6.14 -26.05
N SER A 311 -15.66 -7.27 -25.35
CA SER A 311 -16.76 -8.22 -25.19
C SER A 311 -16.81 -8.79 -23.78
N ASN A 312 -18.00 -8.86 -23.17
CA ASN A 312 -18.18 -9.43 -21.82
C ASN A 312 -17.28 -8.80 -20.73
N SER A 313 -16.91 -7.53 -20.87
CA SER A 313 -15.95 -6.85 -20.01
C SER A 313 -16.59 -5.70 -19.24
N GLN A 314 -15.98 -5.32 -18.12
CA GLN A 314 -16.39 -4.24 -17.24
C GLN A 314 -15.29 -3.19 -17.15
N ILE A 315 -15.66 -1.91 -17.25
CA ILE A 315 -14.75 -0.78 -17.02
C ILE A 315 -15.45 0.18 -16.07
N TYR A 316 -14.92 0.35 -14.87
CA TYR A 316 -15.56 1.16 -13.82
C TYR A 316 -14.55 1.82 -12.87
N ASN A 317 -15.04 2.72 -12.01
CA ASN A 317 -14.19 3.52 -11.11
C ASN A 317 -12.99 4.17 -11.83
N SER A 318 -13.22 4.71 -13.04
CA SER A 318 -12.24 5.54 -13.72
C SER A 318 -12.39 7.01 -13.30
N ALA A 319 -11.29 7.74 -13.15
CA ALA A 319 -11.34 9.17 -12.77
C ALA A 319 -11.90 10.06 -13.89
N SER A 320 -11.77 9.61 -15.14
CA SER A 320 -12.29 10.25 -16.34
C SER A 320 -12.90 9.21 -17.28
N LEU A 321 -13.82 9.65 -18.14
CA LEU A 321 -14.38 8.86 -19.23
C LEU A 321 -13.86 9.42 -20.55
N VAL A 322 -13.04 8.66 -21.27
CA VAL A 322 -12.69 8.92 -22.67
C VAL A 322 -12.78 7.58 -23.40
N PHE A 323 -13.58 7.54 -24.47
CA PHE A 323 -13.61 6.46 -25.45
C PHE A 323 -13.02 7.00 -26.75
#